data_AF-A0A9W4RTR1-F1
#
_entry.id   AF-A0A9W4RTR1-F1
#
_cell.length_a   1.000
_cell.length_b   1.000
_cell.length_c   1.000
_cell.angle_alpha   90.00
_cell.angle_beta   90.00
_cell.angle_gamma   90.00
#
_symmetry.space_group_name_H-M   'P 1'
#
loop_
_entity.id
_entity.type
_entity.pdbx_description
1 polymer ?
#
loop_
_entity_poly.entity_id
_entity_poly.type
_entity_poly.pdbx_seq_one_letter_code
_entity_poly.pdbx_strand_id
1 'polypeptide(L)'
;HPGTASAPAMRTGEGRSGPRSRNGCWTCRTKKVKCDEQRPNCHRCTRLRLLCDYAPRMKLTKRGKKSKDRLLSSVSSAASGEVRSPGLPSWAQAVANLDQSKTLSLFNPSAPATGACALDLSSADHEAIRHFRTSFAKLNHTKNPDFSLYSIMFDIAQTDPMVMHVVLALGGRELDFRRNKDAEEARGPRTPLQHYSSALRMMADTIGSDGNDPLDLDSVCTAVYLMLLYEQKYGDGKCQGLSNHLTGASLILQHRFKDLLLQLPAPSPETSRKSLALTRRGQDENGSRLSLYSARMLVWIALHDAAAASYGLGGQLNCALHKIMGALDASNGITRTGIPNSPFQPLDSFERLHRFSNPLYRSMWADAYPQAELLDDVENRNVYAFLGACSQLRFMIAQLANLSNDEDEASQQQRIMAVDMTIQQVGWKFTELLEVATELSISTDNSHRLVANIRGIVPHYHAVVLEFLRLTRFNDTPMLSTRQRNALREIMNLAFQAFKHEGDESMTRIAWPLFMVALETDDLLHREWVLSRFQGMSRFGKNLDRAHVFLKEIIEMQNKLGRRVDVRERFQSGEVGLFVI
;
A
#
# COMPACT_ATOMS: atom_id res chain seq x y z
N HIS A 1 51.99 28.64 -34.79
CA HIS A 1 52.36 29.89 -34.09
C HIS A 1 51.11 30.73 -33.86
N PRO A 2 51.08 31.49 -32.76
CA PRO A 2 50.08 31.43 -31.70
C PRO A 2 49.18 32.70 -31.75
N GLY A 3 48.00 32.76 -31.14
CA GLY A 3 47.73 32.64 -29.71
C GLY A 3 47.28 33.99 -29.19
N THR A 4 46.13 34.04 -28.53
CA THR A 4 45.78 35.13 -27.62
C THR A 4 45.00 34.54 -26.46
N ALA A 5 45.75 34.23 -25.40
CA ALA A 5 45.23 34.05 -24.07
C ALA A 5 44.61 35.37 -23.58
N SER A 6 43.38 35.33 -23.08
CA SER A 6 42.82 36.42 -22.28
C SER A 6 42.88 36.02 -20.80
N ALA A 7 43.65 36.80 -20.05
CA ALA A 7 43.85 36.70 -18.62
C ALA A 7 42.56 37.04 -17.83
N PRO A 8 42.44 36.60 -16.56
CA PRO A 8 41.19 36.68 -15.82
C PRO A 8 40.97 38.10 -15.29
N ALA A 9 39.80 38.67 -15.57
CA ALA A 9 39.39 39.93 -14.96
C ALA A 9 39.23 39.75 -13.43
N MET A 10 39.98 40.53 -12.67
CA MET A 10 39.86 40.70 -11.22
C MET A 10 38.40 40.95 -10.84
N ARG A 11 37.87 40.08 -9.96
CA ARG A 11 36.60 40.31 -9.29
C ARG A 11 36.84 41.29 -8.14
N THR A 12 36.42 42.53 -8.32
CA THR A 12 36.20 43.45 -7.21
C THR A 12 35.11 42.88 -6.30
N GLY A 13 35.45 42.77 -5.02
CA GLY A 13 34.55 42.29 -3.99
C GLY A 13 33.54 43.36 -3.62
N GLU A 14 32.28 43.15 -4.02
CA GLU A 14 31.14 43.80 -3.37
C GLU A 14 30.37 42.76 -2.56
N GLY A 15 30.63 42.79 -1.26
CA GLY A 15 29.88 42.06 -0.26
C GLY A 15 28.63 42.84 0.16
N ARG A 16 27.52 42.10 0.20
CA ARG A 16 26.29 42.31 0.99
C ARG A 16 25.33 43.40 0.47
N SER A 17 24.28 42.90 -0.20
CA SER A 17 22.95 43.51 -0.46
C SER A 17 22.62 43.87 -1.90
N GLY A 18 23.17 43.16 -2.89
CA GLY A 18 22.65 43.21 -4.26
C GLY A 18 21.30 42.48 -4.41
N PRO A 19 20.42 42.91 -5.34
CA PRO A 19 19.14 42.26 -5.60
C PRO A 19 19.36 40.78 -5.95
N ARG A 20 18.63 39.90 -5.25
CA ARG A 20 18.75 38.45 -5.42
C ARG A 20 18.37 38.07 -6.86
N SER A 21 19.29 37.44 -7.58
CA SER A 21 18.97 36.90 -8.90
C SER A 21 17.74 36.00 -8.82
N ARG A 22 16.78 36.24 -9.71
CA ARG A 22 15.54 35.47 -9.82
C ARG A 22 15.75 34.13 -10.55
N ASN A 23 16.90 33.97 -11.19
CA ASN A 23 17.21 32.86 -12.10
C ASN A 23 18.02 31.74 -11.45
N GLY A 24 18.52 31.93 -10.21
CA GLY A 24 19.21 30.88 -9.47
C GLY A 24 18.31 29.67 -9.17
N CYS A 25 18.91 28.48 -9.07
CA CYS A 25 18.18 27.26 -8.68
C CYS A 25 17.53 27.42 -7.29
N TRP A 26 16.41 26.73 -7.08
CA TRP A 26 15.67 26.75 -5.82
C TRP A 26 16.53 26.32 -4.64
N THR A 27 17.43 25.37 -4.83
CA THR A 27 18.35 24.89 -3.79
C THR A 27 19.26 26.00 -3.27
N CYS A 28 19.86 26.81 -4.16
CA CYS A 28 20.69 27.94 -3.76
C CYS A 28 19.86 29.10 -3.21
N ARG A 29 18.66 29.34 -3.76
CA ARG A 29 17.74 30.39 -3.29
C ARG A 29 17.23 30.12 -1.87
N THR A 30 16.83 28.89 -1.57
CA THR A 30 16.41 28.45 -0.22
C THR A 30 17.55 28.57 0.77
N LYS A 31 18.77 28.18 0.36
CA LYS A 31 19.98 28.33 1.19
C LYS A 31 20.53 29.76 1.26
N LYS A 32 19.84 30.75 0.66
CA LYS A 32 20.20 32.18 0.64
C LYS A 32 21.65 32.45 0.19
N VAL A 33 22.10 31.71 -0.83
CA VAL A 33 23.48 31.77 -1.32
C VAL A 33 23.54 32.05 -2.82
N LYS A 34 24.67 32.59 -3.30
CA LYS A 34 24.88 32.88 -4.72
C LYS A 34 24.84 31.58 -5.55
N CYS A 35 24.04 31.61 -6.62
CA CYS A 35 23.98 30.59 -7.65
C CYS A 35 24.72 31.10 -8.88
N ASP A 36 25.45 30.21 -9.55
CA ASP A 36 26.16 30.47 -10.81
C ASP A 36 25.29 30.23 -12.05
N GLU A 37 24.02 29.81 -11.87
CA GLU A 37 22.98 29.71 -12.90
C GLU A 37 23.28 28.73 -14.06
N GLN A 38 24.37 27.96 -13.98
CA GLN A 38 24.64 26.87 -14.93
C GLN A 38 23.53 25.80 -14.87
N ARG A 39 23.20 25.26 -16.06
CA ARG A 39 22.19 24.23 -16.28
C ARG A 39 22.84 23.00 -16.95
N PRO A 40 22.41 21.76 -16.64
CA PRO A 40 21.25 21.39 -15.81
C PRO A 40 21.49 21.52 -14.29
N ASN A 41 22.74 21.51 -13.84
CA ASN A 41 23.13 21.67 -12.43
C ASN A 41 24.11 22.83 -12.28
N CYS A 42 23.89 23.68 -11.26
CA CYS A 42 24.83 24.75 -10.91
C CYS A 42 26.07 24.16 -10.23
N HIS A 43 27.25 24.76 -10.44
CA HIS A 43 28.53 24.22 -9.97
C HIS A 43 28.56 24.02 -8.44
N ARG A 44 27.87 24.90 -7.69
CA ARG A 44 27.76 24.74 -6.23
C ARG A 44 26.98 23.48 -5.84
N CYS A 45 25.86 23.20 -6.50
CA CYS A 45 25.08 22.00 -6.25
C CYS A 45 25.86 20.74 -6.64
N THR A 46 26.57 20.77 -7.78
CA THR A 46 27.43 19.66 -8.21
C THR A 46 28.56 19.39 -7.22
N ARG A 47 29.32 20.42 -6.81
CA ARG A 47 30.45 20.28 -5.87
C ARG A 47 30.01 19.79 -4.49
N LEU A 48 28.84 20.23 -4.02
CA LEU A 48 28.30 19.85 -2.70
C LEU A 48 27.39 18.61 -2.76
N ARG A 49 27.26 17.97 -3.92
CA ARG A 49 26.35 16.84 -4.17
C ARG A 49 24.91 17.11 -3.68
N LEU A 50 24.44 18.34 -3.87
CA LEU A 50 23.06 18.75 -3.58
C LEU A 50 22.22 18.66 -4.84
N LEU A 51 20.95 18.26 -4.72
CA LEU A 51 19.99 18.32 -5.82
C LEU A 51 19.86 19.76 -6.33
N CYS A 52 20.04 19.98 -7.64
CA CYS A 52 19.88 21.29 -8.27
C CYS A 52 18.48 21.41 -8.88
N ASP A 53 17.59 22.17 -8.24
CA ASP A 53 16.20 22.31 -8.68
C ASP A 53 15.99 23.62 -9.47
N TYR A 54 15.75 23.52 -10.78
CA TYR A 54 15.31 24.63 -11.64
C TYR A 54 13.84 24.51 -12.08
N ALA A 55 13.06 23.60 -11.49
CA ALA A 55 11.69 23.36 -11.92
C ALA A 55 10.83 24.63 -11.82
N PRO A 56 10.06 24.97 -12.87
CA PRO A 56 9.17 26.12 -12.86
C PRO A 56 8.08 25.93 -11.80
N ARG A 57 7.87 26.94 -10.93
CA ARG A 57 6.79 26.95 -9.94
C ARG A 57 5.80 28.07 -10.30
N MET A 58 4.52 27.74 -10.44
CA MET A 58 3.47 28.70 -10.82
C MET A 58 3.30 29.77 -9.74
N LYS A 59 3.24 31.04 -10.16
CA LYS A 59 2.87 32.16 -9.28
C LYS A 59 1.35 32.34 -9.36
N LEU A 60 0.64 32.27 -8.23
CA LEU A 60 -0.72 32.77 -8.17
C LEU A 60 -0.69 34.29 -8.40
N THR A 61 -1.19 34.74 -9.55
CA THR A 61 -1.32 36.17 -9.87
C THR A 61 -2.49 36.76 -9.10
N LYS A 62 -2.24 37.73 -8.21
CA LYS A 62 -3.30 38.58 -7.64
C LYS A 62 -3.89 39.44 -8.76
N ARG A 63 -5.10 39.12 -9.20
CA ARG A 63 -5.88 39.92 -10.15
C ARG A 63 -6.43 41.15 -9.42
N GLY A 64 -6.18 42.34 -9.99
CA GLY A 64 -6.44 43.64 -9.37
C GLY A 64 -7.92 43.96 -9.17
N LYS A 65 -8.21 44.64 -8.05
CA LYS A 65 -9.46 45.36 -7.78
C LYS A 65 -9.60 46.53 -8.77
N LYS A 66 -10.58 46.47 -9.67
CA LYS A 66 -11.28 47.65 -10.20
C LYS A 66 -12.72 47.27 -10.50
N SER A 67 -13.62 48.22 -10.23
CA SER A 67 -15.07 48.21 -10.46
C SER A 67 -15.94 47.65 -9.34
N LYS A 68 -16.40 48.55 -8.46
CA LYS A 68 -17.80 48.67 -8.04
C LYS A 68 -18.01 50.01 -7.31
N ASP A 69 -17.80 51.10 -8.04
CA ASP A 69 -18.48 52.36 -7.76
C ASP A 69 -19.64 52.45 -8.74
N ARG A 70 -20.84 52.11 -8.25
CA ARG A 70 -22.11 52.75 -8.63
C ARG A 70 -23.23 52.07 -7.86
N LEU A 71 -24.05 52.93 -7.25
CA LEU A 71 -25.38 52.73 -6.67
C LEU A 71 -25.44 52.77 -5.14
N LEU A 72 -25.17 53.96 -4.60
CA LEU A 72 -25.82 54.46 -3.40
C LEU A 72 -26.22 55.92 -3.64
N SER A 73 -27.48 56.15 -4.00
CA SER A 73 -28.15 57.43 -3.80
C SER A 73 -29.58 57.17 -3.31
N SER A 74 -29.99 57.95 -2.31
CA SER A 74 -31.31 57.98 -1.66
C SER A 74 -31.52 56.82 -0.67
N VAL A 75 -31.94 57.02 0.58
CA VAL A 75 -32.77 58.06 1.18
C VAL A 75 -32.36 58.24 2.66
N SER A 76 -32.41 59.49 3.15
CA SER A 76 -32.21 59.87 4.55
C SER A 76 -33.53 60.01 5.32
N SER A 77 -33.41 60.07 6.65
CA SER A 77 -34.34 60.64 7.67
C SER A 77 -35.27 59.61 8.34
N ALA A 78 -35.55 59.62 9.65
CA ALA A 78 -35.36 60.61 10.72
C ALA A 78 -35.43 59.98 12.13
N ALA A 79 -34.85 60.69 13.13
CA ALA A 79 -35.25 60.86 14.56
C ALA A 79 -35.35 59.63 15.49
N SER A 80 -35.07 59.62 16.80
CA SER A 80 -34.65 60.57 17.85
C SER A 80 -34.55 59.78 19.17
N GLY A 81 -33.71 60.16 20.15
CA GLY A 81 -33.95 59.82 21.58
C GLY A 81 -32.82 59.15 22.38
N GLU A 82 -32.17 59.98 23.23
CA GLU A 82 -31.68 59.79 24.61
C GLU A 82 -30.87 58.58 25.14
N VAL A 83 -30.01 58.97 26.08
CA VAL A 83 -28.89 58.28 26.74
C VAL A 83 -29.35 57.29 27.81
N ARG A 84 -28.77 56.09 27.79
CA ARG A 84 -28.34 55.31 28.97
C ARG A 84 -27.38 54.20 28.50
N SER A 85 -26.17 54.17 29.06
CA SER A 85 -25.22 53.05 28.84
C SER A 85 -25.78 51.78 29.49
N PRO A 86 -25.85 50.67 28.73
CA PRO A 86 -25.27 49.43 29.24
C PRO A 86 -24.59 48.61 28.12
N GLY A 87 -23.32 48.23 28.35
CA GLY A 87 -22.63 47.11 27.69
C GLY A 87 -22.49 47.14 26.16
N LEU A 88 -21.25 47.05 25.66
CA LEU A 88 -21.01 46.70 24.26
C LEU A 88 -21.71 45.36 23.91
N PRO A 89 -22.43 45.25 22.78
CA PRO A 89 -23.01 43.98 22.34
C PRO A 89 -21.89 42.97 22.03
N SER A 90 -22.14 41.67 22.25
CA SER A 90 -21.10 40.64 22.24
C SER A 90 -20.31 40.54 20.92
N TRP A 91 -20.87 41.03 19.81
CA TRP A 91 -20.17 41.10 18.54
C TRP A 91 -19.09 42.20 18.49
N ALA A 92 -19.25 43.33 19.20
CA ALA A 92 -18.27 44.40 19.24
C ALA A 92 -17.05 44.06 20.12
N GLN A 93 -17.23 43.23 21.15
CA GLN A 93 -16.12 42.63 21.90
C GLN A 93 -15.39 41.57 21.07
N ALA A 94 -16.08 40.89 20.15
CA ALA A 94 -15.47 39.91 19.24
C ALA A 94 -14.60 40.57 18.16
N VAL A 95 -14.92 41.79 17.71
CA VAL A 95 -14.10 42.52 16.71
C VAL A 95 -12.79 43.05 17.32
N ALA A 96 -12.75 43.41 18.60
CA ALA A 96 -11.53 43.85 19.28
C ALA A 96 -10.49 42.72 19.49
N ASN A 97 -10.93 41.45 19.47
CA ASN A 97 -10.05 40.28 19.59
C ASN A 97 -9.57 39.72 18.24
N LEU A 98 -9.97 40.32 17.11
CA LEU A 98 -9.65 39.82 15.76
C LEU A 98 -8.34 40.37 15.17
N ASP A 99 -7.61 41.23 15.88
CA ASP A 99 -6.37 41.84 15.37
C ASP A 99 -5.07 41.20 15.89
N GLN A 100 -5.14 39.99 16.45
CA GLN A 100 -3.95 39.22 16.88
C GLN A 100 -3.65 37.94 16.08
N SER A 101 -4.34 37.67 14.96
CA SER A 101 -4.07 36.46 14.16
C SER A 101 -4.01 36.72 12.66
N LYS A 102 -2.83 37.17 12.18
CA LYS A 102 -2.42 36.98 10.78
C LYS A 102 -1.08 36.24 10.71
N THR A 103 -1.14 34.93 10.93
CA THR A 103 -0.18 33.96 10.43
C THR A 103 -0.92 32.90 9.62
N LEU A 104 -0.45 32.67 8.40
CA LEU A 104 -1.12 31.88 7.36
C LEU A 104 -1.04 30.37 7.61
N SER A 105 -2.18 29.74 7.29
CA SER A 105 -2.54 28.32 7.32
C SER A 105 -1.57 27.40 6.57
N LEU A 106 -0.95 26.48 7.31
CA LEU A 106 -0.64 25.11 6.88
C LEU A 106 -1.81 24.24 7.37
N PHE A 107 -2.20 23.21 6.60
CA PHE A 107 -3.21 22.19 6.91
C PHE A 107 -3.72 22.14 8.36
N ASN A 108 -5.00 22.45 8.57
CA ASN A 108 -5.68 22.22 9.83
C ASN A 108 -7.09 21.67 9.54
N PRO A 109 -7.30 20.34 9.51
CA PRO A 109 -8.59 19.81 9.89
C PRO A 109 -8.67 19.89 11.42
N SER A 110 -9.74 20.48 11.94
CA SER A 110 -10.01 20.54 13.38
C SER A 110 -10.13 19.12 13.96
N ALA A 111 -8.99 18.53 14.32
CA ALA A 111 -8.90 17.41 15.24
C ALA A 111 -8.54 17.98 16.62
N PRO A 112 -9.09 17.43 17.72
CA PRO A 112 -8.67 17.82 19.05
C PRO A 112 -7.15 17.63 19.16
N ALA A 113 -6.48 18.57 19.81
CA ALA A 113 -5.05 18.52 20.07
C ALA A 113 -4.72 17.38 21.05
N THR A 114 -4.66 16.15 20.54
CA THR A 114 -4.17 14.97 21.24
C THR A 114 -2.85 14.54 20.62
N GLY A 115 -1.76 15.05 21.21
CA GLY A 115 -0.39 14.52 21.20
C GLY A 115 0.28 14.26 19.84
N ALA A 116 1.17 15.16 19.41
CA ALA A 116 2.26 14.71 18.54
C ALA A 116 3.05 13.60 19.27
N CYS A 117 3.39 12.51 18.58
CA CYS A 117 4.27 11.46 19.09
C CYS A 117 5.50 12.09 19.74
N ALA A 118 5.70 11.83 21.03
CA ALA A 118 6.77 12.42 21.85
C ALA A 118 8.18 11.87 21.52
N LEU A 119 8.39 11.37 20.30
CA LEU A 119 9.68 10.83 19.86
C LEU A 119 10.61 11.97 19.43
N ASP A 120 11.82 11.97 19.97
CA ASP A 120 12.90 12.82 19.45
C ASP A 120 13.37 12.30 18.08
N LEU A 121 13.04 13.02 17.02
CA LEU A 121 13.33 12.66 15.63
C LEU A 121 14.65 13.29 15.13
N SER A 122 15.56 12.45 14.65
CA SER A 122 16.80 12.85 13.99
C SER A 122 16.56 13.36 12.56
N SER A 123 17.59 13.93 11.92
CA SER A 123 17.50 14.31 10.50
C SER A 123 17.27 13.13 9.57
N ALA A 124 17.81 11.95 9.91
CA ALA A 124 17.58 10.72 9.17
C ALA A 124 16.12 10.26 9.29
N ASP A 125 15.52 10.42 10.48
CA ASP A 125 14.11 10.08 10.72
C ASP A 125 13.16 10.96 9.90
N HIS A 126 13.45 12.25 9.80
CA HIS A 126 12.71 13.15 8.92
C HIS A 126 12.81 12.77 7.44
N GLU A 127 13.95 12.21 7.02
CA GLU A 127 14.12 11.70 5.66
C GLU A 127 13.34 10.40 5.44
N ALA A 128 13.38 9.48 6.39
CA ALA A 128 12.59 8.24 6.39
C ALA A 128 11.09 8.53 6.31
N ILE A 129 10.57 9.45 7.14
CA ILE A 129 9.18 9.90 7.10
C ILE A 129 8.82 10.47 5.73
N ARG A 130 9.68 11.33 5.17
CA ARG A 130 9.43 11.91 3.84
C ARG A 130 9.38 10.82 2.78
N HIS A 131 10.29 9.85 2.82
CA HIS A 131 10.33 8.75 1.88
C HIS A 131 9.08 7.86 2.00
N PHE A 132 8.69 7.51 3.22
CA PHE A 132 7.49 6.73 3.50
C PHE A 132 6.23 7.36 2.87
N ARG A 133 6.03 8.66 3.12
CA ARG A 133 4.84 9.39 2.64
C ARG A 133 4.81 9.62 1.14
N THR A 134 5.94 9.55 0.45
CA THR A 134 6.04 9.94 -0.96
C THR A 134 6.36 8.76 -1.87
N SER A 135 7.58 8.25 -1.82
CA SER A 135 8.03 7.17 -2.69
C SER A 135 7.47 5.82 -2.27
N PHE A 136 7.54 5.48 -0.97
CA PHE A 136 7.08 4.18 -0.48
C PHE A 136 5.58 3.98 -0.73
N ALA A 137 4.75 4.97 -0.37
CA ALA A 137 3.31 4.89 -0.58
C ALA A 137 2.93 4.63 -2.04
N LYS A 138 3.59 5.30 -3.00
CA LYS A 138 3.34 5.13 -4.45
C LYS A 138 3.73 3.76 -4.99
N LEU A 139 4.78 3.16 -4.45
CA LEU A 139 5.26 1.85 -4.89
C LEU A 139 4.37 0.72 -4.41
N ASN A 140 3.80 0.87 -3.21
CA ASN A 140 2.96 -0.16 -2.60
C ASN A 140 1.46 0.09 -2.81
N HIS A 141 1.05 1.24 -3.36
CA HIS A 141 -0.34 1.55 -3.69
C HIS A 141 -0.44 2.53 -4.86
N THR A 142 -1.35 2.25 -5.80
CA THR A 142 -1.65 3.12 -6.94
C THR A 142 -2.55 4.32 -6.62
N LYS A 143 -3.08 4.45 -5.40
CA LYS A 143 -3.96 5.58 -5.03
C LYS A 143 -3.13 6.83 -4.77
N ASN A 144 -3.72 8.00 -4.97
CA ASN A 144 -3.15 9.28 -4.58
C ASN A 144 -2.62 9.22 -3.13
N PRO A 145 -1.30 9.45 -2.90
CA PRO A 145 -0.71 9.32 -1.58
C PRO A 145 -1.39 10.17 -0.50
N ASP A 146 -1.92 11.35 -0.85
CA ASP A 146 -2.58 12.26 0.08
C ASP A 146 -3.92 11.71 0.62
N PHE A 147 -4.53 10.77 -0.08
CA PHE A 147 -5.83 10.17 0.23
C PHE A 147 -5.79 8.64 0.26
N SER A 148 -4.61 8.07 0.52
CA SER A 148 -4.37 6.63 0.49
C SER A 148 -4.41 6.00 1.88
N LEU A 149 -4.43 4.67 1.92
CA LEU A 149 -4.24 3.91 3.16
C LEU A 149 -2.94 4.32 3.90
N TYR A 150 -1.86 4.60 3.17
CA TYR A 150 -0.59 5.06 3.73
C TYR A 150 -0.68 6.47 4.36
N SER A 151 -1.57 7.34 3.88
CA SER A 151 -1.84 8.61 4.55
C SER A 151 -2.51 8.40 5.90
N ILE A 152 -3.44 7.44 6.00
CA ILE A 152 -4.11 7.10 7.27
C ILE A 152 -3.10 6.45 8.23
N MET A 153 -2.26 5.54 7.74
CA MET A 153 -1.17 4.95 8.54
C MET A 153 -0.23 6.02 9.10
N PHE A 154 0.08 7.05 8.31
CA PHE A 154 0.89 8.17 8.78
C PHE A 154 0.14 9.05 9.78
N ASP A 155 -1.16 9.33 9.58
CA ASP A 155 -2.01 10.04 10.57
C ASP A 155 -2.00 9.31 11.92
N ILE A 156 -2.14 7.98 11.90
CA ILE A 156 -2.03 7.14 13.09
C ILE A 156 -0.63 7.25 13.72
N ALA A 157 0.43 7.20 12.90
CA ALA A 157 1.81 7.33 13.34
C ALA A 157 2.11 8.68 14.00
N GLN A 158 1.35 9.74 13.69
CA GLN A 158 1.57 11.05 14.32
C GLN A 158 1.20 11.07 15.79
N THR A 159 0.38 10.12 16.27
CA THR A 159 -0.06 10.04 17.67
C THR A 159 0.29 8.72 18.36
N ASP A 160 0.71 7.70 17.60
CA ASP A 160 1.13 6.40 18.13
C ASP A 160 2.66 6.14 17.93
N PRO A 161 3.45 6.06 19.01
CA PRO A 161 4.91 5.84 18.93
C PRO A 161 5.32 4.49 18.35
N MET A 162 4.55 3.42 18.59
CA MET A 162 4.82 2.09 18.03
C MET A 162 4.72 2.17 16.50
N VAL A 163 3.63 2.76 15.99
CA VAL A 163 3.43 2.91 14.55
C VAL A 163 4.48 3.82 13.93
N MET A 164 4.83 4.95 14.57
CA MET A 164 5.91 5.82 14.08
C MET A 164 7.25 5.09 13.98
N HIS A 165 7.58 4.23 14.94
CA HIS A 165 8.79 3.42 14.86
C HIS A 165 8.77 2.45 13.66
N VAL A 166 7.65 1.79 13.35
CA VAL A 166 7.59 0.93 12.16
C VAL A 166 7.70 1.75 10.86
N VAL A 167 7.07 2.94 10.80
CA VAL A 167 7.20 3.87 9.67
C VAL A 167 8.66 4.27 9.43
N LEU A 168 9.38 4.59 10.50
CA LEU A 168 10.81 4.94 10.44
C LEU A 168 11.68 3.76 10.03
N ALA A 169 11.39 2.56 10.55
CA ALA A 169 12.10 1.33 10.18
C ALA A 169 11.97 1.03 8.69
N LEU A 170 10.74 1.06 8.14
CA LEU A 170 10.49 0.84 6.71
C LEU A 170 11.13 1.91 5.84
N GLY A 171 10.83 3.19 6.13
CA GLY A 171 11.31 4.31 5.33
C GLY A 171 12.84 4.41 5.32
N GLY A 172 13.47 4.22 6.48
CA GLY A 172 14.92 4.23 6.62
C GLY A 172 15.57 3.03 5.94
N ARG A 173 15.03 1.83 6.13
CA ARG A 173 15.59 0.61 5.53
C ARG A 173 15.53 0.63 4.01
N GLU A 174 14.46 1.16 3.43
CA GLU A 174 14.36 1.28 1.97
C GLU A 174 15.33 2.32 1.39
N LEU A 175 15.51 3.45 2.09
CA LEU A 175 16.53 4.44 1.70
C LEU A 175 17.94 3.86 1.73
N ASP A 176 18.28 3.13 2.80
CA ASP A 176 19.60 2.50 2.95
C ASP A 176 19.83 1.46 1.84
N PHE A 177 18.84 0.58 1.61
CA PHE A 177 18.91 -0.46 0.58
C PHE A 177 19.10 0.13 -0.84
N ARG A 178 18.44 1.26 -1.14
CA ARG A 178 18.59 1.96 -2.43
C ARG A 178 19.91 2.69 -2.57
N ARG A 179 20.44 3.25 -1.48
CA ARG A 179 21.70 4.00 -1.49
C ARG A 179 22.90 3.08 -1.66
N ASN A 180 22.83 1.87 -1.11
CA ASN A 180 23.96 0.96 -1.15
C ASN A 180 23.49 -0.49 -0.96
N LYS A 181 23.46 -1.28 -2.06
CA LYS A 181 23.08 -2.71 -2.03
C LYS A 181 23.99 -3.52 -1.09
N ASP A 182 25.24 -3.06 -0.93
CA ASP A 182 26.32 -3.71 -0.19
C ASP A 182 26.84 -2.90 1.02
N ALA A 183 26.17 -1.81 1.45
CA ALA A 183 26.60 -1.12 2.66
C ALA A 183 26.35 -1.97 3.90
N GLU A 184 27.41 -2.18 4.68
CA GLU A 184 27.28 -2.36 6.12
C GLU A 184 26.45 -1.23 6.72
N GLU A 185 25.65 -1.57 7.74
CA GLU A 185 24.71 -0.69 8.44
C GLU A 185 25.29 0.71 8.65
N ALA A 186 24.61 1.73 8.12
CA ALA A 186 25.00 3.12 8.32
C ALA A 186 25.07 3.42 9.83
N ARG A 187 26.25 3.82 10.31
CA ARG A 187 26.49 4.23 11.70
C ARG A 187 25.84 5.60 11.95
N GLY A 188 24.55 5.60 12.25
CA GLY A 188 23.78 6.71 12.81
C GLY A 188 23.35 6.43 14.27
N PRO A 189 22.88 7.44 15.01
CA PRO A 189 22.50 7.29 16.43
C PRO A 189 21.27 6.38 16.65
N ARG A 190 20.40 6.22 15.63
CA ARG A 190 19.36 5.18 15.58
C ARG A 190 19.32 4.53 14.20
N THR A 191 19.49 3.22 14.11
CA THR A 191 19.39 2.48 12.85
C THR A 191 17.92 2.10 12.55
N PRO A 192 17.54 1.89 11.28
CA PRO A 192 16.19 1.41 10.95
C PRO A 192 15.82 0.11 11.69
N LEU A 193 16.79 -0.77 11.94
CA LEU A 193 16.60 -2.00 12.71
C LEU A 193 16.28 -1.72 14.18
N GLN A 194 16.92 -0.72 14.80
CA GLN A 194 16.59 -0.34 16.18
C GLN A 194 15.17 0.22 16.29
N HIS A 195 14.70 0.97 15.29
CA HIS A 195 13.30 1.39 15.25
C HIS A 195 12.34 0.19 15.14
N TYR A 196 12.67 -0.79 14.30
CA TYR A 196 11.91 -2.03 14.22
C TYR A 196 11.85 -2.77 15.57
N SER A 197 12.99 -2.96 16.24
CA SER A 197 13.06 -3.58 17.56
C SER A 197 12.30 -2.81 18.64
N SER A 198 12.32 -1.48 18.62
CA SER A 198 11.53 -0.65 19.55
C SER A 198 10.04 -0.81 19.32
N ALA A 199 9.58 -0.84 18.06
CA ALA A 199 8.18 -1.10 17.75
C ALA A 199 7.73 -2.50 18.21
N LEU A 200 8.56 -3.52 18.03
CA LEU A 200 8.28 -4.88 18.52
C LEU A 200 8.11 -4.92 20.03
N ARG A 201 8.99 -4.24 20.78
CA ARG A 201 8.89 -4.15 22.24
C ARG A 201 7.61 -3.46 22.67
N MET A 202 7.29 -2.31 22.08
CA MET A 202 6.04 -1.60 22.38
C MET A 202 4.81 -2.44 22.03
N MET A 203 4.84 -3.20 20.93
CA MET A 203 3.75 -4.10 20.57
C MET A 203 3.57 -5.20 21.62
N ALA A 204 4.66 -5.81 22.08
CA ALA A 204 4.62 -6.82 23.13
C ALA A 204 4.07 -6.26 24.45
N ASP A 205 4.50 -5.07 24.86
CA ASP A 205 3.99 -4.38 26.05
C ASP A 205 2.49 -4.06 25.91
N THR A 206 2.07 -3.60 24.72
CA THR A 206 0.66 -3.26 24.43
C THR A 206 -0.26 -4.49 24.45
N ILE A 207 0.21 -5.63 23.92
CA ILE A 207 -0.58 -6.87 23.86
C ILE A 207 -0.56 -7.61 25.20
N GLY A 208 0.57 -7.57 25.92
CA GLY A 208 0.81 -8.27 27.17
C GLY A 208 0.38 -7.53 28.44
N SER A 209 -0.05 -6.26 28.32
CA SER A 209 -0.63 -5.53 29.45
C SER A 209 -1.99 -6.14 29.83
N ASP A 210 -2.11 -6.64 31.05
CA ASP A 210 -3.37 -7.08 31.68
C ASP A 210 -4.30 -5.91 32.06
N GLY A 211 -3.98 -4.69 31.62
CA GLY A 211 -4.76 -3.49 31.90
C GLY A 211 -6.18 -3.56 31.30
N ASN A 212 -7.15 -2.99 32.02
CA ASN A 212 -8.54 -2.82 31.55
C ASN A 212 -8.68 -1.85 30.35
N ASP A 213 -7.58 -1.29 29.83
CA ASP A 213 -7.64 -0.34 28.72
C ASP A 213 -7.90 -1.09 27.39
N PRO A 214 -8.88 -0.63 26.59
CA PRO A 214 -9.18 -1.27 25.33
C PRO A 214 -8.00 -1.14 24.36
N LEU A 215 -7.58 -2.27 23.78
CA LEU A 215 -6.52 -2.32 22.79
C LEU A 215 -6.88 -1.46 21.58
N ASP A 216 -6.02 -0.50 21.20
CA ASP A 216 -6.20 0.28 19.97
C ASP A 216 -5.91 -0.58 18.74
N LEU A 217 -6.98 -1.21 18.23
CA LEU A 217 -6.92 -2.10 17.07
C LEU A 217 -6.46 -1.38 15.79
N ASP A 218 -6.72 -0.07 15.64
CA ASP A 218 -6.28 0.67 14.46
C ASP A 218 -4.74 0.78 14.45
N SER A 219 -4.14 1.10 15.61
CA SER A 219 -2.68 1.11 15.77
C SER A 219 -2.06 -0.27 15.60
N VAL A 220 -2.62 -1.30 16.26
CA VAL A 220 -2.09 -2.66 16.21
C VAL A 220 -2.12 -3.21 14.79
N CYS A 221 -3.25 -3.10 14.09
CA CYS A 221 -3.36 -3.54 12.70
C CYS A 221 -2.41 -2.77 11.77
N THR A 222 -2.20 -1.47 12.03
CA THR A 222 -1.22 -0.68 11.27
C THR A 222 0.19 -1.21 11.47
N ALA A 223 0.61 -1.39 12.72
CA ALA A 223 1.95 -1.87 13.03
C ALA A 223 2.19 -3.27 12.48
N VAL A 224 1.25 -4.21 12.67
CA VAL A 224 1.34 -5.58 12.13
C VAL A 224 1.48 -5.56 10.61
N TYR A 225 0.63 -4.83 9.88
CA TYR A 225 0.72 -4.77 8.42
C TYR A 225 2.04 -4.18 7.94
N LEU A 226 2.50 -3.08 8.55
CA LEU A 226 3.78 -2.47 8.18
C LEU A 226 4.96 -3.38 8.53
N MET A 227 4.90 -4.15 9.62
CA MET A 227 5.90 -5.17 9.93
C MET A 227 5.88 -6.32 8.92
N LEU A 228 4.71 -6.77 8.44
CA LEU A 228 4.60 -7.74 7.36
C LEU A 228 5.26 -7.24 6.07
N LEU A 229 5.03 -5.97 5.69
CA LEU A 229 5.72 -5.36 4.54
C LEU A 229 7.23 -5.29 4.73
N TYR A 230 7.69 -4.99 5.95
CA TYR A 230 9.11 -4.95 6.26
C TYR A 230 9.74 -6.33 6.06
N GLU A 231 9.13 -7.38 6.62
CA GLU A 231 9.63 -8.75 6.52
C GLU A 231 9.53 -9.29 5.09
N GLN A 232 8.47 -8.97 4.35
CA GLN A 232 8.34 -9.36 2.94
C GLN A 232 9.36 -8.67 2.03
N LYS A 233 9.89 -7.50 2.41
CA LYS A 233 10.95 -6.83 1.63
C LYS A 233 12.35 -7.20 2.09
N TYR A 234 12.58 -7.27 3.39
CA TYR A 234 13.92 -7.25 4.00
C TYR A 234 14.17 -8.36 5.02
N GLY A 235 13.18 -9.22 5.26
CA GLY A 235 13.27 -10.31 6.24
C GLY A 235 14.40 -11.29 5.93
N ASP A 236 14.66 -12.20 6.86
CA ASP A 236 15.73 -13.17 6.76
C ASP A 236 15.40 -14.34 5.80
N GLY A 237 16.43 -15.14 5.49
CA GLY A 237 16.39 -16.38 4.70
C GLY A 237 15.36 -17.42 5.15
N LYS A 238 14.89 -17.31 6.39
CA LYS A 238 14.00 -18.28 7.05
C LYS A 238 12.55 -17.81 7.12
N CYS A 239 12.30 -16.53 6.79
CA CYS A 239 11.00 -15.87 6.94
C CYS A 239 10.44 -15.97 8.37
N GLN A 240 11.31 -16.02 9.39
CA GLN A 240 10.87 -16.25 10.78
C GLN A 240 10.06 -15.07 11.31
N GLY A 241 10.52 -13.84 11.05
CA GLY A 241 9.81 -12.62 11.44
C GLY A 241 8.42 -12.55 10.79
N LEU A 242 8.33 -12.84 9.49
CA LEU A 242 7.07 -12.88 8.75
C LEU A 242 6.09 -13.89 9.37
N SER A 243 6.55 -15.13 9.61
CA SER A 243 5.73 -16.20 10.18
C SER A 243 5.22 -15.86 11.58
N ASN A 244 6.08 -15.28 12.43
CA ASN A 244 5.72 -14.84 13.77
C ASN A 244 4.63 -13.76 13.73
N HIS A 245 4.74 -12.78 12.82
CA HIS A 245 3.74 -11.72 12.66
C HIS A 245 2.39 -12.24 12.17
N LEU A 246 2.38 -13.17 11.21
CA LEU A 246 1.15 -13.80 10.75
C LEU A 246 0.49 -14.63 11.85
N THR A 247 1.29 -15.37 12.62
CA THR A 247 0.80 -16.14 13.78
C THR A 247 0.20 -15.21 14.84
N GLY A 248 0.91 -14.14 15.19
CA GLY A 248 0.42 -13.11 16.12
C GLY A 248 -0.86 -12.42 15.61
N ALA A 249 -0.93 -12.09 14.31
CA ALA A 249 -2.11 -11.52 13.69
C ALA A 249 -3.32 -12.46 13.78
N SER A 250 -3.12 -13.77 13.58
CA SER A 250 -4.18 -14.77 13.75
C SER A 250 -4.69 -14.84 15.19
N LEU A 251 -3.80 -14.78 16.18
CA LEU A 251 -4.19 -14.74 17.59
C LEU A 251 -4.98 -13.46 17.93
N ILE A 252 -4.51 -12.29 17.46
CA ILE A 252 -5.22 -11.02 17.65
C ILE A 252 -6.62 -11.09 17.00
N LEU A 253 -6.73 -11.64 15.79
CA LEU A 253 -8.01 -11.85 15.12
C LEU A 253 -8.96 -12.69 15.98
N GLN A 254 -8.50 -13.81 16.50
CA GLN A 254 -9.31 -14.74 17.29
C GLN A 254 -9.73 -14.17 18.65
N HIS A 255 -8.88 -13.39 19.31
CA HIS A 255 -9.12 -12.91 20.67
C HIS A 255 -9.70 -11.49 20.76
N ARG A 256 -9.47 -10.64 19.75
CA ARG A 256 -9.85 -9.22 19.82
C ARG A 256 -10.84 -8.80 18.72
N PHE A 257 -10.87 -9.51 17.59
CA PHE A 257 -11.77 -9.19 16.48
C PHE A 257 -12.97 -10.12 16.35
N LYS A 258 -12.92 -11.32 16.95
CA LYS A 258 -13.98 -12.33 16.80
C LYS A 258 -15.37 -11.77 17.06
N ASP A 259 -15.60 -11.16 18.21
CA ASP A 259 -16.93 -10.66 18.57
C ASP A 259 -17.35 -9.47 17.69
N LEU A 260 -16.40 -8.61 17.32
CA LEU A 260 -16.64 -7.49 16.41
C LEU A 260 -17.05 -7.97 15.00
N LEU A 261 -16.43 -9.05 14.52
CA LEU A 261 -16.75 -9.65 13.23
C LEU A 261 -18.07 -10.42 13.27
N LEU A 262 -18.40 -11.08 14.37
CA LEU A 262 -19.71 -11.72 14.57
C LEU A 262 -20.86 -10.71 14.65
N GLN A 263 -20.55 -9.43 14.87
CA GLN A 263 -21.52 -8.34 14.87
C GLN A 263 -21.48 -7.52 13.56
N LEU A 264 -20.77 -8.01 12.53
CA LEU A 264 -20.59 -7.28 11.27
C LEU A 264 -21.96 -7.03 10.61
N PRO A 265 -22.37 -5.77 10.45
CA PRO A 265 -23.72 -5.44 10.00
C PRO A 265 -23.94 -5.88 8.55
N ALA A 266 -25.21 -6.11 8.20
CA ALA A 266 -25.59 -6.28 6.81
C ALA A 266 -25.28 -5.00 6.02
N PRO A 267 -24.82 -5.12 4.76
CA PRO A 267 -24.47 -3.97 3.94
C PRO A 267 -25.73 -3.12 3.68
N SER A 268 -25.77 -1.91 4.24
CA SER A 268 -26.81 -0.92 3.97
C SER A 268 -26.22 0.49 3.87
N PRO A 269 -26.87 1.41 3.14
CA PRO A 269 -26.45 2.81 3.08
C PRO A 269 -26.45 3.49 4.45
N GLU A 270 -27.37 3.11 5.34
CA GLU A 270 -27.48 3.65 6.69
C GLU A 270 -26.36 3.15 7.61
N THR A 271 -26.04 1.85 7.52
CA THR A 271 -24.89 1.23 8.19
C THR A 271 -23.63 2.01 7.84
N SER A 272 -23.43 2.30 6.55
CA SER A 272 -22.25 3.00 6.05
C SER A 272 -22.09 4.44 6.57
N ARG A 273 -23.18 5.10 7.01
CA ARG A 273 -23.12 6.45 7.61
C ARG A 273 -22.80 6.41 9.10
N LYS A 274 -23.16 5.32 9.78
CA LYS A 274 -22.96 5.12 11.23
C LYS A 274 -21.60 4.46 11.54
N SER A 275 -20.90 3.93 10.55
CA SER A 275 -19.58 3.31 10.72
C SER A 275 -18.49 4.34 10.99
N LEU A 276 -17.66 4.08 12.00
CA LEU A 276 -16.50 4.89 12.34
C LEU A 276 -15.36 4.64 11.34
N ALA A 277 -14.74 5.71 10.84
CA ALA A 277 -13.53 5.59 10.01
C ALA A 277 -12.37 5.00 10.81
N LEU A 278 -12.13 5.55 12.00
CA LEU A 278 -11.17 5.12 13.01
C LEU A 278 -11.87 5.08 14.37
N THR A 279 -11.55 4.10 15.20
CA THR A 279 -12.06 3.96 16.57
C THR A 279 -11.68 5.17 17.41
N ARG A 280 -10.44 5.68 17.25
CA ARG A 280 -9.93 6.87 17.95
C ARG A 280 -10.62 8.20 17.60
N ARG A 281 -11.41 8.24 16.53
CA ARG A 281 -12.13 9.46 16.08
C ARG A 281 -13.61 9.47 16.47
N GLY A 282 -14.08 8.48 17.23
CA GLY A 282 -15.46 8.43 17.74
C GLY A 282 -15.52 8.07 19.23
N GLN A 283 -16.34 8.79 19.99
CA GLN A 283 -16.89 8.27 21.24
C GLN A 283 -18.14 7.47 20.87
N ASP A 284 -18.14 6.16 21.07
CA ASP A 284 -19.37 5.38 20.91
C ASP A 284 -20.05 5.25 22.27
N GLU A 285 -21.24 5.82 22.42
CA GLU A 285 -22.11 5.62 23.60
C GLU A 285 -22.67 4.18 23.64
N ASN A 286 -22.52 3.39 22.55
CA ASN A 286 -23.16 2.08 22.35
C ASN A 286 -22.20 0.87 22.20
N GLY A 287 -20.95 0.97 22.68
CA GLY A 287 -20.00 -0.14 22.74
C GLY A 287 -18.99 -0.20 21.59
N SER A 288 -18.01 -1.11 21.69
CA SER A 288 -16.90 -1.23 20.73
C SER A 288 -17.39 -1.79 19.38
N ARG A 289 -17.17 -1.05 18.29
CA ARG A 289 -17.50 -1.45 16.91
C ARG A 289 -16.25 -1.57 16.06
N LEU A 290 -16.26 -2.50 15.10
CA LEU A 290 -15.20 -2.61 14.09
C LEU A 290 -15.13 -1.33 13.26
N SER A 291 -13.98 -0.65 13.26
CA SER A 291 -13.74 0.50 12.39
C SER A 291 -13.62 0.09 10.92
N LEU A 292 -13.96 1.00 10.01
CA LEU A 292 -13.78 0.80 8.57
C LEU A 292 -12.29 0.57 8.23
N TYR A 293 -11.40 1.23 8.95
CA TYR A 293 -9.96 1.12 8.77
C TYR A 293 -9.44 -0.26 9.20
N SER A 294 -9.76 -0.70 10.42
CA SER A 294 -9.33 -2.02 10.91
C SER A 294 -9.88 -3.15 10.03
N ALA A 295 -11.12 -3.04 9.54
CA ALA A 295 -11.66 -3.97 8.54
C ALA A 295 -10.84 -3.97 7.25
N ARG A 296 -10.45 -2.80 6.74
CA ARG A 296 -9.58 -2.69 5.55
C ARG A 296 -8.21 -3.32 5.81
N MET A 297 -7.65 -3.12 7.00
CA MET A 297 -6.35 -3.70 7.37
C MET A 297 -6.40 -5.22 7.42
N LEU A 298 -7.46 -5.80 7.99
CA LEU A 298 -7.66 -7.26 8.00
C LEU A 298 -7.71 -7.86 6.59
N VAL A 299 -8.37 -7.20 5.65
CA VAL A 299 -8.37 -7.62 4.23
C VAL A 299 -6.94 -7.69 3.68
N TRP A 300 -6.14 -6.65 3.90
CA TRP A 300 -4.76 -6.63 3.41
C TRP A 300 -3.85 -7.64 4.12
N ILE A 301 -3.99 -7.81 5.44
CA ILE A 301 -3.23 -8.81 6.21
C ILE A 301 -3.59 -10.23 5.72
N ALA A 302 -4.87 -10.50 5.44
CA ALA A 302 -5.31 -11.77 4.86
C ALA A 302 -4.71 -12.03 3.47
N LEU A 303 -4.49 -10.98 2.67
CA LEU A 303 -3.76 -11.09 1.41
C LEU A 303 -2.30 -11.54 1.61
N HIS A 304 -1.60 -10.96 2.58
CA HIS A 304 -0.23 -11.37 2.94
C HIS A 304 -0.18 -12.80 3.49
N ASP A 305 -1.14 -13.17 4.34
CA ASP A 305 -1.25 -14.51 4.90
C ASP A 305 -1.51 -15.57 3.82
N ALA A 306 -2.35 -15.26 2.83
CA ALA A 306 -2.59 -16.12 1.67
C ALA A 306 -1.34 -16.25 0.78
N ALA A 307 -0.61 -15.16 0.57
CA ALA A 307 0.64 -15.20 -0.19
C ALA A 307 1.70 -16.08 0.49
N ALA A 308 1.84 -15.95 1.82
CA ALA A 308 2.73 -16.79 2.62
C ALA A 308 2.34 -18.27 2.57
N ALA A 309 1.03 -18.58 2.54
CA ALA A 309 0.54 -19.96 2.50
C ALA A 309 1.02 -20.75 1.27
N SER A 310 1.17 -20.10 0.11
CA SER A 310 1.75 -20.73 -1.10
C SER A 310 3.20 -21.21 -0.89
N TYR A 311 3.91 -20.66 0.09
CA TYR A 311 5.29 -21.03 0.45
C TYR A 311 5.36 -21.96 1.68
N GLY A 312 4.22 -22.48 2.15
CA GLY A 312 4.16 -23.32 3.34
C GLY A 312 4.26 -22.56 4.67
N LEU A 313 4.06 -21.24 4.66
CA LEU A 313 4.09 -20.38 5.84
C LEU A 313 2.71 -19.77 6.10
N GLY A 314 2.35 -19.44 7.34
CA GLY A 314 1.10 -18.73 7.62
C GLY A 314 -0.16 -19.52 7.23
N GLY A 315 -1.17 -18.85 6.69
CA GLY A 315 -2.49 -19.40 6.36
C GLY A 315 -3.46 -19.48 7.55
N GLN A 316 -2.93 -19.33 8.76
CA GLN A 316 -3.68 -19.45 10.01
C GLN A 316 -4.70 -18.33 10.18
N LEU A 317 -4.38 -17.12 9.69
CA LEU A 317 -5.27 -15.98 9.78
C LEU A 317 -6.47 -16.14 8.84
N ASN A 318 -6.26 -16.58 7.58
CA ASN A 318 -7.37 -16.89 6.68
C ASN A 318 -8.22 -18.06 7.21
N CYS A 319 -7.59 -19.11 7.75
CA CYS A 319 -8.31 -20.19 8.45
C CYS A 319 -9.20 -19.66 9.57
N ALA A 320 -8.67 -18.80 10.44
CA ALA A 320 -9.43 -18.20 11.54
C ALA A 320 -10.56 -17.29 11.02
N LEU A 321 -10.28 -16.49 10.00
CA LEU A 321 -11.26 -15.60 9.38
C LEU A 321 -12.43 -16.39 8.79
N HIS A 322 -12.16 -17.44 7.99
CA HIS A 322 -13.20 -18.30 7.42
C HIS A 322 -14.05 -18.96 8.50
N LYS A 323 -13.46 -19.43 9.60
CA LYS A 323 -14.20 -20.02 10.72
C LYS A 323 -15.14 -19.00 11.38
N ILE A 324 -14.63 -17.81 11.68
CA ILE A 324 -15.42 -16.74 12.34
C ILE A 324 -16.56 -16.27 11.42
N MET A 325 -16.26 -16.02 10.15
CA MET A 325 -17.26 -15.52 9.20
C MET A 325 -18.26 -16.59 8.78
N GLY A 326 -17.84 -17.86 8.69
CA GLY A 326 -18.76 -18.98 8.48
C GLY A 326 -19.77 -19.14 9.61
N ALA A 327 -19.35 -18.93 10.86
CA ALA A 327 -20.26 -18.92 12.01
C ALA A 327 -21.27 -17.76 11.97
N LEU A 328 -20.84 -16.58 11.51
CA LEU A 328 -21.73 -15.43 11.27
C LEU A 328 -22.78 -15.71 10.19
N ASP A 329 -22.38 -16.36 9.10
CA ASP A 329 -23.31 -16.66 8.00
C ASP A 329 -24.33 -17.72 8.44
N ALA A 330 -23.89 -18.73 9.22
CA ALA A 330 -24.77 -19.72 9.84
C ALA A 330 -25.78 -19.07 10.81
N SER A 331 -25.35 -18.14 11.66
CA SER A 331 -26.24 -17.45 12.62
C SER A 331 -27.26 -16.53 11.92
N ASN A 332 -26.92 -15.98 10.76
CA ASN A 332 -27.81 -15.11 9.99
C ASN A 332 -28.73 -15.87 9.02
N GLY A 333 -28.63 -17.20 8.95
CA GLY A 333 -29.37 -18.01 7.96
C GLY A 333 -29.00 -17.67 6.51
N ILE A 334 -27.85 -17.03 6.27
CA ILE A 334 -27.40 -16.62 4.94
C ILE A 334 -26.66 -17.81 4.31
N THR A 335 -27.40 -18.76 3.78
CA THR A 335 -26.88 -19.69 2.77
C THR A 335 -27.17 -19.07 1.41
N ARG A 336 -26.35 -18.10 0.97
CA ARG A 336 -26.58 -17.37 -0.30
C ARG A 336 -26.67 -18.29 -1.53
N THR A 337 -26.16 -19.51 -1.43
CA THR A 337 -26.22 -20.56 -2.45
C THR A 337 -27.28 -21.64 -2.17
N GLY A 338 -28.02 -21.58 -1.06
CA GLY A 338 -28.93 -22.65 -0.61
C GLY A 338 -28.23 -23.98 -0.26
N ILE A 339 -26.89 -24.03 -0.37
CA ILE A 339 -26.08 -25.23 -0.15
C ILE A 339 -25.15 -24.95 1.05
N PRO A 340 -25.41 -25.56 2.23
CA PRO A 340 -24.46 -25.57 3.34
C PRO A 340 -23.11 -26.11 2.87
N ASN A 341 -22.01 -25.46 3.26
CA ASN A 341 -20.63 -25.83 2.87
C ASN A 341 -20.30 -25.64 1.38
N SER A 342 -20.92 -24.67 0.70
CA SER A 342 -20.49 -24.27 -0.65
C SER A 342 -19.03 -23.83 -0.65
N PRO A 343 -18.20 -24.25 -1.62
CA PRO A 343 -16.81 -23.79 -1.74
C PRO A 343 -16.68 -22.29 -2.00
N PHE A 344 -17.79 -21.61 -2.37
CA PHE A 344 -17.85 -20.16 -2.57
C PHE A 344 -18.10 -19.38 -1.27
N GLN A 345 -18.56 -20.05 -0.20
CA GLN A 345 -18.87 -19.40 1.07
C GLN A 345 -17.69 -18.62 1.67
N PRO A 346 -16.43 -19.13 1.64
CA PRO A 346 -15.27 -18.36 2.08
C PRO A 346 -15.04 -17.07 1.28
N LEU A 347 -15.30 -17.08 -0.03
CA LEU A 347 -15.17 -15.90 -0.89
C LEU A 347 -16.24 -14.86 -0.58
N ASP A 348 -17.49 -15.28 -0.39
CA ASP A 348 -18.61 -14.39 -0.05
C ASP A 348 -18.41 -13.74 1.33
N SER A 349 -17.98 -14.53 2.31
CA SER A 349 -17.57 -14.04 3.63
C SER A 349 -16.47 -12.99 3.50
N PHE A 350 -15.37 -13.30 2.81
CA PHE A 350 -14.28 -12.34 2.62
C PHE A 350 -14.72 -11.06 1.89
N GLU A 351 -15.55 -11.22 0.86
CA GLU A 351 -16.12 -10.09 0.12
C GLU A 351 -17.01 -9.21 1.01
N ARG A 352 -17.78 -9.79 1.95
CA ARG A 352 -18.59 -9.04 2.91
C ARG A 352 -17.72 -8.12 3.77
N LEU A 353 -16.60 -8.64 4.29
CA LEU A 353 -15.63 -7.83 5.06
C LEU A 353 -15.02 -6.71 4.20
N HIS A 354 -14.60 -7.05 2.98
CA HIS A 354 -14.04 -6.06 2.06
C HIS A 354 -15.05 -4.96 1.73
N ARG A 355 -16.29 -5.32 1.39
CA ARG A 355 -17.38 -4.38 1.10
C ARG A 355 -17.70 -3.47 2.29
N PHE A 356 -17.69 -4.00 3.51
CA PHE A 356 -17.87 -3.20 4.72
C PHE A 356 -16.82 -2.09 4.83
N SER A 357 -15.57 -2.36 4.47
CA SER A 357 -14.49 -1.37 4.52
C SER A 357 -14.52 -0.32 3.39
N ASN A 358 -15.34 -0.47 2.35
CA ASN A 358 -15.32 0.41 1.16
C ASN A 358 -15.53 1.91 1.44
N PRO A 359 -16.38 2.33 2.39
CA PRO A 359 -16.56 3.74 2.72
C PRO A 359 -15.35 4.41 3.39
N LEU A 360 -14.28 3.69 3.73
CA LEU A 360 -13.17 4.18 4.55
C LEU A 360 -12.69 5.59 4.15
N TYR A 361 -12.30 5.79 2.90
CA TYR A 361 -11.66 7.05 2.49
C TYR A 361 -12.64 8.23 2.57
N ARG A 362 -13.83 8.11 1.99
CA ARG A 362 -14.86 9.16 2.11
C ARG A 362 -15.25 9.44 3.56
N SER A 363 -15.27 8.44 4.43
CA SER A 363 -15.57 8.62 5.86
C SER A 363 -14.40 9.26 6.63
N MET A 364 -13.17 8.98 6.23
CA MET A 364 -11.95 9.51 6.88
C MET A 364 -11.77 11.01 6.66
N TRP A 365 -12.05 11.49 5.44
CA TRP A 365 -11.88 12.89 5.06
C TRP A 365 -13.18 13.70 4.96
N ALA A 366 -14.35 13.04 4.98
CA ALA A 366 -15.67 13.67 4.92
C ALA A 366 -15.74 14.75 3.81
N ASP A 367 -16.12 15.98 4.14
CA ASP A 367 -16.25 17.10 3.20
C ASP A 367 -14.92 17.50 2.55
N ALA A 368 -13.77 17.12 3.13
CA ALA A 368 -12.45 17.36 2.55
C ALA A 368 -12.05 16.30 1.50
N TYR A 369 -12.85 15.25 1.30
CA TYR A 369 -12.55 14.21 0.32
C TYR A 369 -12.90 14.68 -1.11
N PRO A 370 -11.94 14.75 -2.05
CA PRO A 370 -12.21 15.25 -3.39
C PRO A 370 -13.21 14.37 -4.16
N GLN A 371 -14.12 15.00 -4.91
CA GLN A 371 -15.10 14.27 -5.73
C GLN A 371 -14.44 13.35 -6.78
N ALA A 372 -13.29 13.76 -7.33
CA ALA A 372 -12.52 12.92 -8.24
C ALA A 372 -12.02 11.63 -7.56
N GLU A 373 -11.60 11.69 -6.29
CA GLU A 373 -11.18 10.51 -5.51
C GLU A 373 -12.37 9.61 -5.15
N LEU A 374 -13.55 10.20 -4.95
CA LEU A 374 -14.79 9.45 -4.71
C LEU A 374 -15.21 8.63 -5.95
N LEU A 375 -15.10 9.20 -7.14
CA LEU A 375 -15.37 8.49 -8.40
C LEU A 375 -14.32 7.42 -8.66
N ASP A 376 -13.03 7.73 -8.46
CA ASP A 376 -11.92 6.77 -8.58
C ASP A 376 -12.12 5.55 -7.67
N ASP A 377 -12.63 5.73 -6.46
CA ASP A 377 -12.95 4.62 -5.55
C ASP A 377 -14.04 3.69 -6.08
N VAL A 378 -15.02 4.22 -6.81
CA VAL A 378 -16.09 3.43 -7.43
C VAL A 378 -15.54 2.65 -8.61
N GLU A 379 -14.79 3.31 -9.49
CA GLU A 379 -14.18 2.70 -10.67
C GLU A 379 -13.23 1.55 -10.33
N ASN A 380 -12.41 1.73 -9.29
CA ASN A 380 -11.44 0.72 -8.88
C ASN A 380 -12.00 -0.35 -7.94
N ARG A 381 -13.25 -0.22 -7.48
CA ARG A 381 -13.83 -1.17 -6.51
C ARG A 381 -13.82 -2.60 -7.00
N ASN A 382 -14.23 -2.80 -8.25
CA ASN A 382 -14.40 -4.16 -8.80
C ASN A 382 -13.04 -4.86 -8.98
N VAL A 383 -12.01 -4.14 -9.45
CA VAL A 383 -10.68 -4.74 -9.64
C VAL A 383 -10.00 -5.10 -8.31
N TYR A 384 -10.22 -4.36 -7.23
CA TYR A 384 -9.73 -4.77 -5.91
C TYR A 384 -10.56 -5.88 -5.28
N ALA A 385 -11.87 -5.96 -5.56
CA ALA A 385 -12.66 -7.13 -5.18
C ALA A 385 -12.15 -8.39 -5.88
N PHE A 386 -11.75 -8.27 -7.15
CA PHE A 386 -11.12 -9.34 -7.92
C PHE A 386 -9.76 -9.77 -7.33
N LEU A 387 -8.92 -8.82 -6.92
CA LEU A 387 -7.67 -9.13 -6.20
C LEU A 387 -7.93 -9.93 -4.91
N GLY A 388 -8.95 -9.52 -4.14
CA GLY A 388 -9.40 -10.24 -2.96
C GLY A 388 -9.78 -11.70 -3.27
N ALA A 389 -10.57 -11.92 -4.31
CA ALA A 389 -10.96 -13.25 -4.76
C ALA A 389 -9.74 -14.08 -5.21
N CYS A 390 -8.81 -13.50 -5.98
CA CYS A 390 -7.58 -14.18 -6.40
C CYS A 390 -6.73 -14.61 -5.19
N SER A 391 -6.64 -13.75 -4.17
CA SER A 391 -5.92 -14.07 -2.94
C SER A 391 -6.57 -15.22 -2.16
N GLN A 392 -7.89 -15.27 -2.08
CA GLN A 392 -8.59 -16.37 -1.42
C GLN A 392 -8.43 -17.67 -2.20
N LEU A 393 -8.46 -17.63 -3.54
CA LEU A 393 -8.14 -18.79 -4.38
C LEU A 393 -6.70 -19.28 -4.17
N ARG A 394 -5.72 -18.37 -4.11
CA ARG A 394 -4.32 -18.70 -3.80
C ARG A 394 -4.20 -19.42 -2.45
N PHE A 395 -4.92 -18.95 -1.43
CA PHE A 395 -5.00 -19.62 -0.14
C PHE A 395 -5.65 -21.02 -0.21
N MET A 396 -6.76 -21.18 -0.93
CA MET A 396 -7.42 -22.49 -1.12
C MET A 396 -6.49 -23.49 -1.83
N ILE A 397 -5.74 -23.05 -2.85
CA ILE A 397 -4.72 -23.87 -3.52
C ILE A 397 -3.61 -24.26 -2.55
N ALA A 398 -3.16 -23.34 -1.70
CA ALA A 398 -2.18 -23.66 -0.66
C ALA A 398 -2.68 -24.72 0.33
N GLN A 399 -3.98 -24.72 0.67
CA GLN A 399 -4.57 -25.77 1.50
C GLN A 399 -4.62 -27.13 0.79
N LEU A 400 -4.88 -27.18 -0.52
CA LEU A 400 -4.85 -28.43 -1.30
C LEU A 400 -3.48 -29.11 -1.29
N ALA A 401 -2.41 -28.33 -1.22
CA ALA A 401 -1.05 -28.85 -1.20
C ALA A 401 -0.61 -29.35 0.19
N ASN A 402 -1.36 -29.03 1.24
CA ASN A 402 -1.10 -29.48 2.61
C ASN A 402 -2.02 -30.65 3.03
N LEU A 403 -2.72 -31.27 2.08
CA LEU A 403 -3.55 -32.44 2.36
C LEU A 403 -2.67 -33.60 2.84
N SER A 404 -3.08 -34.27 3.93
CA SER A 404 -2.37 -35.44 4.44
C SER A 404 -2.53 -36.61 3.46
N ASN A 405 -1.51 -37.46 3.35
CA ASN A 405 -1.60 -38.75 2.68
C ASN A 405 -2.65 -39.69 3.32
N ASP A 406 -3.16 -39.34 4.52
CA ASP A 406 -4.20 -40.08 5.24
C ASP A 406 -5.64 -39.74 4.79
N GLU A 407 -5.86 -38.73 3.94
CA GLU A 407 -7.19 -38.46 3.37
C GLU A 407 -7.50 -39.45 2.23
N ASP A 408 -8.74 -39.96 2.21
CA ASP A 408 -9.21 -40.83 1.12
C ASP A 408 -9.20 -40.09 -0.24
N GLU A 409 -8.78 -40.80 -1.31
CA GLU A 409 -8.60 -40.25 -2.65
C GLU A 409 -9.87 -39.55 -3.17
N ALA A 410 -11.06 -40.05 -2.84
CA ALA A 410 -12.31 -39.43 -3.26
C ALA A 410 -12.53 -38.06 -2.60
N SER A 411 -12.15 -37.91 -1.34
CA SER A 411 -12.24 -36.64 -0.61
C SER A 411 -11.26 -35.61 -1.16
N GLN A 412 -10.04 -36.04 -1.48
CA GLN A 412 -9.04 -35.19 -2.14
C GLN A 412 -9.52 -34.72 -3.52
N GLN A 413 -10.04 -35.65 -4.33
CA GLN A 413 -10.57 -35.32 -5.66
C GLN A 413 -11.76 -34.36 -5.59
N GLN A 414 -12.65 -34.54 -4.60
CA GLN A 414 -13.77 -33.63 -4.38
C GLN A 414 -13.30 -32.21 -4.05
N ARG A 415 -12.27 -32.05 -3.21
CA ARG A 415 -11.68 -30.73 -2.89
C ARG A 415 -11.03 -30.10 -4.11
N ILE A 416 -10.29 -30.86 -4.91
CA ILE A 416 -9.70 -30.39 -6.17
C ILE A 416 -10.78 -29.85 -7.12
N MET A 417 -11.86 -30.62 -7.31
CA MET A 417 -12.98 -30.20 -8.14
C MET A 417 -13.67 -28.94 -7.61
N ALA A 418 -13.85 -28.84 -6.29
CA ALA A 418 -14.45 -27.67 -5.66
C ALA A 418 -13.61 -26.40 -5.85
N VAL A 419 -12.28 -26.50 -5.75
CA VAL A 419 -11.38 -25.37 -6.03
C VAL A 419 -11.42 -24.99 -7.50
N ASP A 420 -11.39 -25.96 -8.43
CA ASP A 420 -11.47 -25.63 -9.87
C ASP A 420 -12.78 -24.93 -10.24
N MET A 421 -13.91 -25.43 -9.72
CA MET A 421 -15.22 -24.78 -9.90
C MET A 421 -15.20 -23.35 -9.36
N THR A 422 -14.57 -23.12 -8.21
CA THR A 422 -14.45 -21.77 -7.63
C THR A 422 -13.59 -20.85 -8.50
N ILE A 423 -12.50 -21.34 -9.09
CA ILE A 423 -11.66 -20.59 -10.05
C ILE A 423 -12.49 -20.19 -11.28
N GLN A 424 -13.29 -21.10 -11.82
CA GLN A 424 -14.15 -20.83 -12.98
C GLN A 424 -15.25 -19.83 -12.64
N GLN A 425 -15.88 -19.94 -11.46
CA GLN A 425 -16.91 -19.01 -11.00
C GLN A 425 -16.35 -17.61 -10.76
N VAL A 426 -15.14 -17.48 -10.22
CA VAL A 426 -14.46 -16.18 -10.11
C VAL A 426 -14.17 -15.62 -11.50
N GLY A 427 -13.71 -16.44 -12.45
CA GLY A 427 -13.55 -16.02 -13.85
C GLY A 427 -14.85 -15.47 -14.44
N TRP A 428 -15.96 -16.19 -14.24
CA TRP A 428 -17.28 -15.77 -14.71
C TRP A 428 -17.76 -14.46 -14.05
N LYS A 429 -17.64 -14.36 -12.72
CA LYS A 429 -18.07 -13.18 -11.95
C LYS A 429 -17.35 -11.90 -12.36
N PHE A 430 -16.10 -12.00 -12.81
CA PHE A 430 -15.27 -10.86 -13.22
C PHE A 430 -14.95 -10.86 -14.73
N THR A 431 -15.80 -11.50 -15.55
CA THR A 431 -15.59 -11.65 -17.00
C THR A 431 -15.33 -10.33 -17.69
N GLU A 432 -16.10 -9.29 -17.38
CA GLU A 432 -15.92 -7.95 -17.99
C GLU A 432 -14.51 -7.39 -17.75
N LEU A 433 -13.92 -7.61 -16.57
CA LEU A 433 -12.54 -7.16 -16.30
C LEU A 433 -11.51 -7.97 -17.10
N LEU A 434 -11.76 -9.27 -17.29
CA LEU A 434 -10.90 -10.15 -18.08
C LEU A 434 -10.96 -9.82 -19.58
N GLU A 435 -12.15 -9.52 -20.10
CA GLU A 435 -12.36 -9.09 -21.49
C GLU A 435 -11.67 -7.75 -21.75
N VAL A 436 -11.91 -6.75 -20.91
CA VAL A 436 -11.22 -5.46 -21.01
C VAL A 436 -9.70 -5.64 -20.96
N ALA A 437 -9.19 -6.47 -20.05
CA ALA A 437 -7.75 -6.73 -19.94
C ALA A 437 -7.17 -7.37 -21.21
N THR A 438 -7.91 -8.26 -21.85
CA THR A 438 -7.52 -8.92 -23.11
C THR A 438 -7.44 -7.91 -24.27
N GLU A 439 -8.36 -6.94 -24.30
CA GLU A 439 -8.44 -5.91 -25.34
C GLU A 439 -7.54 -4.69 -25.09
N LEU A 440 -6.97 -4.55 -23.89
CA LEU A 440 -6.12 -3.42 -23.55
C LEU A 440 -4.92 -3.34 -24.50
N SER A 441 -4.81 -2.19 -25.17
CA SER A 441 -3.71 -1.89 -26.06
C SER A 441 -2.51 -1.33 -25.29
N ILE A 442 -1.32 -1.53 -25.84
CA ILE A 442 -0.10 -0.91 -25.31
C ILE A 442 -0.09 0.63 -25.44
N SER A 443 -0.90 1.18 -26.35
CA SER A 443 -1.09 2.63 -26.52
C SER A 443 -1.94 3.26 -25.42
N THR A 444 -2.78 2.47 -24.73
CA THR A 444 -3.54 2.96 -23.57
C THR A 444 -2.57 3.23 -22.43
N ASP A 445 -2.42 4.48 -22.01
CA ASP A 445 -1.48 4.88 -20.96
C ASP A 445 -1.98 4.50 -19.55
N ASN A 446 -1.09 4.60 -18.56
CA ASN A 446 -1.41 4.38 -17.14
C ASN A 446 -1.89 5.67 -16.43
N SER A 447 -2.25 6.74 -17.16
CA SER A 447 -2.72 7.98 -16.52
C SER A 447 -4.05 7.77 -15.79
N HIS A 448 -4.87 6.85 -16.29
CA HIS A 448 -6.07 6.38 -15.63
C HIS A 448 -5.76 5.20 -14.70
N ARG A 449 -5.96 5.41 -13.39
CA ARG A 449 -5.56 4.45 -12.35
C ARG A 449 -6.13 3.03 -12.56
N LEU A 450 -7.37 2.93 -13.05
CA LEU A 450 -7.99 1.63 -13.35
C LEU A 450 -7.15 0.80 -14.34
N VAL A 451 -6.56 1.42 -15.36
CA VAL A 451 -5.74 0.72 -16.37
C VAL A 451 -4.49 0.13 -15.72
N ALA A 452 -3.80 0.91 -14.88
CA ALA A 452 -2.64 0.44 -14.14
C ALA A 452 -3.00 -0.72 -13.18
N ASN A 453 -4.18 -0.65 -12.55
CA ASN A 453 -4.68 -1.70 -11.67
C ASN A 453 -5.09 -2.97 -12.43
N ILE A 454 -5.73 -2.87 -13.60
CA ILE A 454 -6.05 -4.04 -14.43
C ILE A 454 -4.75 -4.77 -14.81
N ARG A 455 -3.75 -4.03 -15.30
CA ARG A 455 -2.42 -4.59 -15.65
C ARG A 455 -1.69 -5.20 -14.46
N GLY A 456 -1.90 -4.67 -13.25
CA GLY A 456 -1.28 -5.17 -12.02
C GLY A 456 -2.03 -6.33 -11.35
N ILE A 457 -3.35 -6.43 -11.52
CA ILE A 457 -4.20 -7.36 -10.76
C ILE A 457 -4.63 -8.56 -11.59
N VAL A 458 -5.06 -8.36 -12.85
CA VAL A 458 -5.54 -9.48 -13.70
C VAL A 458 -4.51 -10.61 -13.86
N PRO A 459 -3.19 -10.35 -13.96
CA PRO A 459 -2.20 -11.43 -13.96
C PRO A 459 -2.27 -12.39 -12.77
N HIS A 460 -2.77 -11.94 -11.60
CA HIS A 460 -2.91 -12.81 -10.42
C HIS A 460 -3.95 -13.91 -10.62
N TYR A 461 -5.03 -13.64 -11.38
CA TYR A 461 -6.03 -14.67 -11.69
C TYR A 461 -5.43 -15.76 -12.58
N HIS A 462 -4.69 -15.36 -13.60
CA HIS A 462 -4.00 -16.31 -14.47
C HIS A 462 -2.90 -17.07 -13.73
N ALA A 463 -2.21 -16.43 -12.78
CA ALA A 463 -1.22 -17.09 -11.92
C ALA A 463 -1.86 -18.11 -10.98
N VAL A 464 -3.05 -17.83 -10.43
CA VAL A 464 -3.87 -18.79 -9.68
C VAL A 464 -4.21 -20.02 -10.55
N VAL A 465 -4.59 -19.80 -11.81
CA VAL A 465 -4.83 -20.90 -12.76
C VAL A 465 -3.57 -21.73 -13.00
N LEU A 466 -2.41 -21.08 -13.18
CA LEU A 466 -1.14 -21.78 -13.38
C LEU A 466 -0.72 -22.57 -12.13
N GLU A 467 -0.84 -21.99 -10.93
CA GLU A 467 -0.51 -22.66 -9.66
C GLU A 467 -1.39 -23.88 -9.43
N PHE A 468 -2.71 -23.73 -9.63
CA PHE A 468 -3.66 -24.84 -9.50
C PHE A 468 -3.34 -25.99 -10.46
N LEU A 469 -3.09 -25.70 -11.73
CA LEU A 469 -2.76 -26.73 -12.73
C LEU A 469 -1.39 -27.35 -12.46
N ARG A 470 -0.38 -26.55 -12.04
CA ARG A 470 0.93 -27.08 -11.66
C ARG A 470 0.82 -28.09 -10.51
N LEU A 471 -0.01 -27.78 -9.51
CA LEU A 471 -0.21 -28.65 -8.33
C LEU A 471 -0.98 -29.92 -8.69
N THR A 472 -2.11 -29.80 -9.39
CA THR A 472 -3.05 -30.91 -9.61
C THR A 472 -2.71 -31.79 -10.81
N ARG A 473 -1.88 -31.29 -11.73
CA ARG A 473 -1.43 -31.98 -12.94
C ARG A 473 0.08 -32.06 -13.00
N PHE A 474 0.71 -32.22 -11.84
CA PHE A 474 2.17 -32.16 -11.71
C PHE A 474 2.88 -33.18 -12.62
N ASN A 475 2.33 -34.41 -12.68
CA ASN A 475 2.87 -35.53 -13.45
C ASN A 475 2.31 -35.65 -14.88
N ASP A 476 1.43 -34.74 -15.31
CA ASP A 476 0.89 -34.77 -16.68
C ASP A 476 2.01 -34.57 -17.72
N THR A 477 1.78 -35.05 -18.93
CA THR A 477 2.68 -34.91 -20.10
C THR A 477 3.25 -33.49 -20.26
N PRO A 478 4.46 -33.33 -20.83
CA PRO A 478 5.18 -32.05 -20.91
C PRO A 478 4.49 -30.97 -21.77
N MET A 479 3.42 -31.31 -22.51
CA MET A 479 2.72 -30.34 -23.35
C MET A 479 1.76 -29.49 -22.51
N LEU A 480 1.90 -28.17 -22.62
CA LEU A 480 1.02 -27.21 -21.97
C LEU A 480 -0.42 -27.33 -22.51
N SER A 481 -1.39 -27.42 -21.59
CA SER A 481 -2.81 -27.35 -21.93
C SER A 481 -3.19 -25.99 -22.52
N THR A 482 -4.32 -25.92 -23.23
CA THR A 482 -4.85 -24.64 -23.76
C THR A 482 -5.09 -23.62 -22.64
N ARG A 483 -5.56 -24.08 -21.48
CA ARG A 483 -5.77 -23.22 -20.30
C ARG A 483 -4.47 -22.62 -19.76
N GLN A 484 -3.37 -23.40 -19.74
CA GLN A 484 -2.04 -22.90 -19.36
C GLN A 484 -1.50 -21.90 -20.38
N ARG A 485 -1.56 -22.24 -21.68
CA ARG A 485 -1.08 -21.35 -22.75
C ARG A 485 -1.80 -20.00 -22.74
N ASN A 486 -3.11 -20.00 -22.54
CA ASN A 486 -3.89 -18.77 -22.41
C ASN A 486 -3.46 -17.96 -21.18
N ALA A 487 -3.33 -18.60 -20.01
CA ALA A 487 -2.89 -17.92 -18.79
C ALA A 487 -1.48 -17.31 -18.93
N LEU A 488 -0.52 -18.03 -19.50
CA LEU A 488 0.82 -17.52 -19.80
C LEU A 488 0.77 -16.30 -20.72
N ARG A 489 -0.01 -16.36 -21.80
CA ARG A 489 -0.17 -15.28 -22.77
C ARG A 489 -0.72 -14.01 -22.11
N GLU A 490 -1.81 -14.13 -21.32
CA GLU A 490 -2.42 -12.97 -20.68
C GLU A 490 -1.49 -12.31 -19.65
N ILE A 491 -0.76 -13.11 -18.84
CA ILE A 491 0.24 -12.57 -17.92
C ILE A 491 1.33 -11.81 -18.69
N MET A 492 1.91 -12.44 -19.72
CA MET A 492 3.03 -11.83 -20.46
C MET A 492 2.62 -10.57 -21.20
N ASN A 493 1.43 -10.55 -21.82
CA ASN A 493 0.90 -9.36 -22.50
C ASN A 493 0.72 -8.19 -21.53
N LEU A 494 0.03 -8.41 -20.41
CA LEU A 494 -0.23 -7.35 -19.42
C LEU A 494 1.07 -6.90 -18.72
N ALA A 495 1.98 -7.83 -18.43
CA ALA A 495 3.29 -7.53 -17.85
C ALA A 495 4.12 -6.66 -18.80
N PHE A 496 4.19 -7.01 -20.08
CA PHE A 496 4.91 -6.21 -21.07
C PHE A 496 4.35 -4.80 -21.20
N GLN A 497 3.02 -4.66 -21.22
CA GLN A 497 2.37 -3.36 -21.23
C GLN A 497 2.69 -2.54 -19.97
N ALA A 498 2.57 -3.13 -18.78
CA ALA A 498 2.88 -2.46 -17.52
C ALA A 498 4.34 -1.97 -17.48
N PHE A 499 5.27 -2.84 -17.89
CA PHE A 499 6.70 -2.53 -17.96
C PHE A 499 6.99 -1.35 -18.88
N LYS A 500 6.31 -1.25 -20.03
CA LYS A 500 6.53 -0.13 -20.96
C LYS A 500 6.17 1.23 -20.34
N HIS A 501 5.16 1.27 -19.47
CA HIS A 501 4.67 2.52 -18.87
C HIS A 501 5.39 2.88 -17.57
N GLU A 502 5.75 1.91 -16.75
CA GLU A 502 6.25 2.13 -15.39
C GLU A 502 7.57 1.40 -15.07
N GLY A 503 8.14 0.68 -16.03
CA GLY A 503 9.39 -0.08 -15.85
C GLY A 503 9.27 -1.15 -14.76
N ASP A 504 10.39 -1.43 -14.08
CA ASP A 504 10.45 -2.47 -13.05
C ASP A 504 9.60 -2.16 -11.80
N GLU A 505 9.22 -0.90 -11.56
CA GLU A 505 8.33 -0.56 -10.43
C GLU A 505 6.95 -1.21 -10.58
N SER A 506 6.46 -1.36 -11.80
CA SER A 506 5.22 -2.11 -12.05
C SER A 506 5.41 -3.61 -11.92
N MET A 507 6.62 -4.11 -12.20
CA MET A 507 6.93 -5.54 -12.13
C MET A 507 6.84 -6.05 -10.71
N THR A 508 7.16 -5.24 -9.70
CA THR A 508 7.04 -5.65 -8.29
C THR A 508 5.62 -6.01 -7.90
N ARG A 509 4.60 -5.41 -8.55
CA ARG A 509 3.19 -5.73 -8.31
C ARG A 509 2.75 -7.02 -8.96
N ILE A 510 3.49 -7.51 -9.95
CA ILE A 510 3.21 -8.76 -10.67
C ILE A 510 4.36 -9.78 -10.51
N ALA A 511 5.16 -9.65 -9.46
CA ALA A 511 6.30 -10.51 -9.22
C ALA A 511 5.88 -11.99 -9.10
N TRP A 512 4.83 -12.28 -8.32
CA TRP A 512 4.31 -13.64 -8.20
C TRP A 512 3.73 -14.20 -9.51
N PRO A 513 2.90 -13.46 -10.28
CA PRO A 513 2.52 -13.90 -11.62
C PRO A 513 3.70 -14.21 -12.55
N LEU A 514 4.73 -13.36 -12.57
CA LEU A 514 5.94 -13.62 -13.37
C LEU A 514 6.73 -14.82 -12.85
N PHE A 515 6.76 -15.04 -11.55
CA PHE A 515 7.35 -16.24 -10.95
C PHE A 515 6.70 -17.51 -11.52
N MET A 516 5.36 -17.54 -11.56
CA MET A 516 4.61 -18.66 -12.12
C MET A 516 4.87 -18.85 -13.62
N VAL A 517 5.00 -17.76 -14.38
CA VAL A 517 5.39 -17.84 -15.80
C VAL A 517 6.76 -18.48 -15.95
N ALA A 518 7.76 -18.04 -15.18
CA ALA A 518 9.12 -18.58 -15.26
C ALA A 518 9.18 -20.09 -14.98
N LEU A 519 8.32 -20.59 -14.09
CA LEU A 519 8.23 -22.01 -13.76
C LEU A 519 7.53 -22.87 -14.82
N GLU A 520 6.53 -22.31 -15.52
CA GLU A 520 5.65 -23.06 -16.42
C GLU A 520 5.94 -22.85 -17.92
N THR A 521 6.54 -21.73 -18.33
CA THR A 521 6.74 -21.44 -19.75
C THR A 521 7.81 -22.34 -20.38
N ASP A 522 7.52 -22.85 -21.56
CA ASP A 522 8.43 -23.54 -22.46
C ASP A 522 9.12 -22.59 -23.47
N ASP A 523 8.67 -21.33 -23.55
CA ASP A 523 9.24 -20.30 -24.41
C ASP A 523 10.51 -19.69 -23.77
N LEU A 524 11.63 -19.85 -24.47
CA LEU A 524 12.95 -19.37 -24.03
C LEU A 524 13.02 -17.84 -23.93
N LEU A 525 12.36 -17.11 -24.82
CA LEU A 525 12.36 -15.64 -24.83
C LEU A 525 11.53 -15.11 -23.66
N HIS A 526 10.36 -15.69 -23.40
CA HIS A 526 9.58 -15.33 -22.21
C HIS A 526 10.37 -15.59 -20.95
N ARG A 527 11.03 -16.75 -20.85
CA ARG A 527 11.83 -17.12 -19.69
C ARG A 527 13.00 -16.17 -19.44
N GLU A 528 13.77 -15.84 -20.48
CA GLU A 528 14.88 -14.89 -20.40
C GLU A 528 14.38 -13.49 -19.99
N TRP A 529 13.29 -13.04 -20.60
CA TRP A 529 12.67 -11.75 -20.28
C TRP A 529 12.25 -11.69 -18.81
N VAL A 530 11.55 -12.72 -18.31
CA VAL A 530 11.12 -12.80 -16.90
C VAL A 530 12.32 -12.79 -15.96
N LEU A 531 13.37 -13.58 -16.23
CA LEU A 531 14.58 -13.59 -15.41
C LEU A 531 15.25 -12.21 -15.36
N SER A 532 15.30 -11.50 -16.49
CA SER A 532 15.84 -10.13 -16.54
C SER A 532 14.99 -9.13 -15.74
N ARG A 533 13.67 -9.30 -15.70
CA ARG A 533 12.77 -8.49 -14.85
C ARG A 533 12.99 -8.80 -13.37
N PHE A 534 13.17 -10.05 -12.99
CA PHE A 534 13.51 -10.42 -11.61
C PHE A 534 14.83 -9.81 -11.15
N GLN A 535 15.85 -9.79 -12.02
CA GLN A 535 17.10 -9.08 -11.74
C GLN A 535 16.87 -7.56 -11.57
N GLY A 536 16.06 -6.94 -12.43
CA GLY A 536 15.68 -5.53 -12.31
C GLY A 536 14.90 -5.21 -11.03
N MET A 537 14.07 -6.16 -10.58
CA MET A 537 13.28 -6.06 -9.35
C MET A 537 14.09 -6.22 -8.07
N SER A 538 15.27 -6.85 -8.11
CA SER A 538 16.10 -7.10 -6.93
C SER A 538 16.49 -5.83 -6.16
N ARG A 539 16.43 -4.66 -6.81
CA ARG A 539 16.66 -3.35 -6.16
C ARG A 539 15.52 -2.87 -5.24
N PHE A 540 14.37 -3.52 -5.28
CA PHE A 540 13.20 -3.14 -4.47
C PHE A 540 13.01 -4.00 -3.20
N GLY A 541 13.79 -5.07 -3.04
CA GLY A 541 13.76 -5.90 -1.84
C GLY A 541 14.61 -7.16 -1.96
N LYS A 542 15.05 -7.67 -0.81
CA LYS A 542 15.85 -8.90 -0.70
C LYS A 542 15.06 -10.15 -1.11
N ASN A 543 13.74 -10.18 -0.90
CA ASN A 543 12.92 -11.32 -1.32
C ASN A 543 12.87 -11.47 -2.85
N LEU A 544 12.88 -10.36 -3.58
CA LEU A 544 12.92 -10.37 -5.05
C LEU A 544 14.27 -10.84 -5.58
N ASP A 545 15.37 -10.47 -4.89
CA ASP A 545 16.72 -10.98 -5.18
C ASP A 545 16.81 -12.50 -4.91
N ARG A 546 16.28 -12.98 -3.78
CA ARG A 546 16.19 -14.42 -3.48
C ARG A 546 15.32 -15.18 -4.48
N ALA A 547 14.16 -14.65 -4.84
CA ALA A 547 13.30 -15.23 -5.85
C ALA A 547 14.01 -15.34 -7.20
N HIS A 548 14.80 -14.33 -7.59
CA HIS A 548 15.62 -14.37 -8.80
C HIS A 548 16.65 -15.51 -8.79
N VAL A 549 17.39 -15.64 -7.69
CA VAL A 549 18.40 -16.69 -7.51
C VAL A 549 17.74 -18.08 -7.56
N PHE A 550 16.63 -18.25 -6.83
CA PHE A 550 15.86 -19.49 -6.82
C PHE A 550 15.35 -19.86 -8.21
N LEU A 551 14.78 -18.91 -8.96
CA LEU A 551 14.29 -19.18 -10.31
C LEU A 551 15.39 -19.65 -11.26
N LYS A 552 16.60 -19.08 -11.18
CA LYS A 552 17.75 -19.53 -12.00
C LYS A 552 18.08 -21.00 -11.74
N GLU A 553 18.18 -21.39 -10.48
CA GLU A 553 18.47 -22.77 -10.07
C GLU A 553 17.38 -23.74 -10.52
N ILE A 554 16.11 -23.41 -10.25
CA ILE A 554 14.98 -24.29 -10.59
C ILE A 554 14.83 -24.45 -12.11
N ILE A 555 14.99 -23.38 -12.88
CA ILE A 555 14.93 -23.45 -14.34
C ILE A 555 16.03 -24.36 -14.88
N GLU A 556 17.26 -24.21 -14.39
CA GLU A 556 18.37 -25.07 -14.79
C GLU A 556 18.09 -26.54 -14.47
N MET A 557 17.54 -26.80 -13.28
CA MET A 557 17.16 -28.15 -12.84
C MET A 557 16.03 -28.74 -13.72
N GLN A 558 14.98 -27.98 -14.01
CA GLN A 558 13.90 -28.41 -14.90
C GLN A 558 14.42 -28.73 -16.31
N ASN A 559 15.33 -27.91 -16.84
CA ASN A 559 15.94 -28.14 -18.16
C ASN A 559 16.77 -29.44 -18.18
N LYS A 560 17.55 -29.70 -17.11
CA LYS A 560 18.35 -30.93 -17.00
C LYS A 560 17.48 -32.19 -16.86
N LEU A 561 16.40 -32.10 -16.08
CA LEU A 561 15.52 -33.24 -15.80
C LEU A 561 14.47 -33.48 -16.89
N GLY A 562 14.17 -32.49 -17.74
CA GLY A 562 13.11 -32.56 -18.74
C GLY A 562 11.68 -32.65 -18.15
N ARG A 563 11.50 -32.28 -16.87
CA ARG A 563 10.23 -32.34 -16.14
C ARG A 563 10.12 -31.22 -15.10
N ARG A 564 8.91 -31.02 -14.57
CA ARG A 564 8.68 -30.08 -13.45
C ARG A 564 9.47 -30.50 -12.20
N VAL A 565 9.96 -29.50 -11.48
CA VAL A 565 10.54 -29.65 -10.14
C VAL A 565 9.50 -29.24 -9.11
N ASP A 566 9.37 -30.00 -8.03
CA ASP A 566 8.52 -29.63 -6.91
C ASP A 566 9.17 -28.48 -6.14
N VAL A 567 8.66 -27.27 -6.33
CA VAL A 567 9.19 -26.07 -5.69
C VAL A 567 8.89 -26.02 -4.19
N ARG A 568 7.84 -26.71 -3.73
CA ARG A 568 7.45 -26.71 -2.31
C ARG A 568 8.40 -27.57 -1.49
N GLU A 569 8.79 -28.73 -2.02
CA GLU A 569 9.83 -29.56 -1.40
C GLU A 569 11.14 -28.78 -1.25
N ARG A 570 11.52 -27.99 -2.27
CA ARG A 570 12.71 -27.11 -2.22
C ARG A 570 12.60 -25.99 -1.19
N PHE A 571 11.40 -25.46 -0.94
CA PHE A 571 11.18 -24.50 0.13
C PHE A 571 11.34 -25.13 1.52
N GLN A 572 10.95 -26.40 1.67
CA GLN A 572 11.04 -27.13 2.93
C GLN A 572 12.44 -27.65 3.24
N SER A 573 13.27 -27.93 2.23
CA SER A 573 14.62 -28.47 2.43
C SER A 573 15.57 -27.50 3.14
N GLY A 574 15.28 -26.19 3.09
CA GLY A 574 16.13 -25.15 3.67
C GLY A 574 17.47 -24.95 2.96
N GLU A 575 17.71 -25.64 1.84
CA GLU A 575 18.92 -25.51 1.01
C GLU A 575 19.00 -24.13 0.34
N VAL A 576 17.85 -23.53 0.04
CA VAL A 576 17.74 -22.19 -0.54
C VAL A 576 17.03 -21.28 0.45
N GLY A 577 17.50 -20.02 0.55
CA GLY A 577 16.81 -19.03 1.37
C GLY A 577 15.37 -18.84 0.88
N LEU A 578 14.41 -19.07 1.78
CA LEU A 578 12.98 -18.92 1.54
C LEU A 578 12.63 -17.47 1.22
N PHE A 579 11.51 -17.21 0.57
CA PHE A 579 11.02 -15.86 0.32
C PHE A 579 9.50 -15.90 0.16
N VAL A 580 8.86 -14.73 0.30
CA VAL A 580 7.44 -14.55 -0.03
C VAL A 580 7.34 -13.33 -0.95
N ILE A 581 6.69 -13.52 -2.10
CA ILE A 581 6.44 -12.48 -3.11
C ILE A 581 4.97 -12.48 -3.57
#